data_AF-A0A7C0UHW2-F1
#
_entry.id   AF-A0A7C0UHW2-F1
#
_cell.length_a   1.000
_cell.length_b   1.000
_cell.length_c   1.000
_cell.angle_alpha   90.00
_cell.angle_beta   90.00
_cell.angle_gamma   90.00
#
_symmetry.space_group_name_H-M   'P 1'
#
loop_
_entity.id
_entity.type
_entity.pdbx_description
1 polymer ?
#
loop_
_entity_poly.entity_id
_entity_poly.type
_entity_poly.pdbx_seq_one_letter_code
_entity_poly.pdbx_strand_id
1 'polypeptide(L)'
;MPKIIPKRTPPHRISLEERLRSFKEVMLGYTPEEAVKEATRCLQCPVAFCVKACPLHINIPLFIKYVREGDLEKSAKVILEENPFPAITGRVCPQENLCEKECVLGRKFEPVAIGLLERYVGDYALEHNIWIRDKADPTGKRIAVVGSGPAGLMAALELAKRGHNVTIFEALHKPGGVMVYGIPDFRLPKEILEKYIEYIKSMGVKIVTDFVVGRTATIDELLKEFDAIFIGTGAGTPKLLHVPGEELNGIYSANEFLIRANLMKAYLFPEYDTPIKVGKVVAVIGGGNTAMDAARVALRLGAEKVIILYRRTKEYMPARRDEIH
;
A
#
# COMPACT_ATOMS: atom_id res chain seq x y z
N MET A 1 -25.59 28.37 0.51
CA MET A 1 -25.06 27.16 -0.17
C MET A 1 -23.54 27.19 -0.10
N PRO A 2 -22.85 26.07 0.20
CA PRO A 2 -21.39 26.05 0.21
C PRO A 2 -20.85 26.42 -1.18
N LYS A 3 -19.76 27.20 -1.21
CA LYS A 3 -19.09 27.58 -2.47
C LYS A 3 -18.54 26.32 -3.13
N ILE A 4 -19.04 25.99 -4.31
CA ILE A 4 -18.59 24.79 -5.06
C ILE A 4 -17.27 25.12 -5.76
N ILE A 5 -16.25 24.32 -5.50
CA ILE A 5 -14.94 24.40 -6.17
C ILE A 5 -14.82 23.17 -7.09
N PRO A 6 -14.95 23.34 -8.43
CA PRO A 6 -15.19 22.24 -9.35
C PRO A 6 -13.96 21.37 -9.65
N LYS A 7 -12.75 21.93 -9.55
CA LYS A 7 -11.50 21.22 -9.82
C LYS A 7 -10.78 20.88 -8.51
N ARG A 8 -10.19 19.69 -8.45
CA ARG A 8 -9.35 19.28 -7.33
C ARG A 8 -8.04 20.05 -7.32
N THR A 9 -7.51 20.21 -6.13
CA THR A 9 -6.18 20.78 -5.90
C THR A 9 -5.17 19.79 -6.46
N PRO A 10 -4.35 20.18 -7.46
CA PRO A 10 -3.40 19.25 -8.06
C PRO A 10 -2.31 18.91 -7.03
N PRO A 11 -1.94 17.62 -6.87
CA PRO A 11 -0.83 17.26 -6.00
C PRO A 11 0.52 17.60 -6.63
N HIS A 12 1.53 17.76 -5.79
CA HIS A 12 2.91 17.85 -6.24
C HIS A 12 3.45 16.49 -6.70
N ARG A 13 4.28 16.51 -7.74
CA ARG A 13 5.01 15.34 -8.23
C ARG A 13 6.42 15.73 -8.63
N ILE A 14 7.36 14.81 -8.48
CA ILE A 14 8.71 15.00 -9.02
C ILE A 14 8.68 15.11 -10.56
N SER A 15 9.70 15.72 -11.15
CA SER A 15 9.80 15.94 -12.60
C SER A 15 9.91 14.61 -13.36
N LEU A 16 9.50 14.58 -14.63
CA LEU A 16 9.63 13.36 -15.45
C LEU A 16 11.09 12.87 -15.52
N GLU A 17 12.05 13.80 -15.65
CA GLU A 17 13.48 13.47 -15.66
C GLU A 17 13.91 12.76 -14.38
N GLU A 18 13.47 13.25 -13.20
CA GLU A 18 13.78 12.62 -11.93
C GLU A 18 13.05 11.27 -11.75
N ARG A 19 11.83 11.12 -12.27
CA ARG A 19 11.10 9.85 -12.27
C ARG A 19 11.84 8.76 -13.04
N LEU A 20 12.48 9.10 -14.16
CA LEU A 20 13.16 8.14 -15.01
C LEU A 20 14.48 7.66 -14.41
N ARG A 21 15.13 8.48 -13.58
CA ARG A 21 16.46 8.19 -13.02
C ARG A 21 16.46 7.78 -11.54
N SER A 22 15.30 7.70 -10.91
CA SER A 22 15.21 7.38 -9.48
C SER A 22 14.01 6.51 -9.12
N PHE A 23 14.13 5.85 -7.97
CA PHE A 23 13.06 5.10 -7.31
C PHE A 23 12.39 5.91 -6.20
N LYS A 24 12.61 7.24 -6.15
CA LYS A 24 11.95 8.14 -5.20
C LYS A 24 10.44 8.18 -5.45
N GLU A 25 9.70 8.49 -4.40
CA GLU A 25 8.25 8.64 -4.47
C GLU A 25 7.84 9.66 -5.54
N VAL A 26 6.96 9.26 -6.48
CA VAL A 26 6.56 10.15 -7.58
C VAL A 26 5.62 11.25 -7.10
N MET A 27 4.68 10.90 -6.24
CA MET A 27 3.68 11.79 -5.70
C MET A 27 4.19 12.31 -4.36
N LEU A 28 4.30 13.63 -4.22
CA LEU A 28 4.83 14.28 -3.02
C LEU A 28 3.73 14.65 -2.02
N GLY A 29 2.46 14.58 -2.43
CA GLY A 29 1.32 14.90 -1.59
C GLY A 29 0.95 16.39 -1.65
N TYR A 30 0.35 16.88 -0.56
CA TYR A 30 -0.11 18.26 -0.40
C TYR A 30 0.75 19.02 0.62
N THR A 31 0.92 20.32 0.39
CA THR A 31 1.30 21.24 1.48
C THR A 31 0.12 21.45 2.45
N PRO A 32 0.34 22.02 3.65
CA PRO A 32 -0.74 22.36 4.56
C PRO A 32 -1.83 23.24 3.92
N GLU A 33 -1.44 24.25 3.16
CA GLU A 33 -2.36 25.17 2.49
C GLU A 33 -3.20 24.44 1.42
N GLU A 34 -2.57 23.54 0.67
CA GLU A 34 -3.23 22.74 -0.36
C GLU A 34 -4.19 21.72 0.24
N ALA A 35 -3.80 21.08 1.34
CA ALA A 35 -4.65 20.14 2.06
C ALA A 35 -5.90 20.83 2.60
N VAL A 36 -5.77 22.02 3.20
CA VAL A 36 -6.92 22.83 3.66
C VAL A 36 -7.79 23.27 2.48
N LYS A 37 -7.19 23.68 1.38
CA LYS A 37 -7.90 24.07 0.15
C LYS A 37 -8.71 22.90 -0.43
N GLU A 38 -8.12 21.70 -0.48
CA GLU A 38 -8.81 20.51 -0.95
C GLU A 38 -9.90 20.06 0.03
N ALA A 39 -9.63 20.08 1.34
CA ALA A 39 -10.59 19.74 2.38
C ALA A 39 -11.83 20.66 2.35
N THR A 40 -11.66 21.93 1.98
CA THR A 40 -12.75 22.90 1.82
C THR A 40 -13.74 22.52 0.71
N ARG A 41 -13.35 21.66 -0.24
CA ARG A 41 -14.24 21.16 -1.30
C ARG A 41 -15.26 20.14 -0.79
N CYS A 42 -15.01 19.53 0.36
CA CYS A 42 -15.94 18.57 0.96
C CYS A 42 -17.25 19.24 1.36
N LEU A 43 -18.36 18.71 0.85
CA LEU A 43 -19.71 19.24 1.05
C LEU A 43 -20.30 18.90 2.42
N GLN A 44 -19.58 18.12 3.25
CA GLN A 44 -20.07 17.63 4.55
C GLN A 44 -21.46 16.97 4.41
N CYS A 45 -21.57 16.03 3.46
CA CYS A 45 -22.84 15.40 3.11
C CYS A 45 -23.46 14.69 4.32
N PRO A 46 -24.75 14.94 4.65
CA PRO A 46 -25.45 14.21 5.71
C PRO A 46 -25.49 12.71 5.46
N VAL A 47 -25.65 12.31 4.20
CA VAL A 47 -25.50 10.91 3.75
C VAL A 47 -24.16 10.79 3.03
N ALA A 48 -23.17 10.27 3.75
CA ALA A 48 -21.80 10.16 3.25
C ALA A 48 -21.58 8.85 2.47
N PHE A 49 -21.92 8.86 1.17
CA PHE A 49 -21.70 7.70 0.29
C PHE A 49 -20.23 7.26 0.21
N CYS A 50 -19.29 8.20 0.37
CA CYS A 50 -17.86 7.91 0.44
C CYS A 50 -17.50 6.96 1.60
N VAL A 51 -18.18 7.06 2.75
CA VAL A 51 -17.98 6.18 3.92
C VAL A 51 -18.47 4.76 3.60
N LYS A 52 -19.64 4.63 2.94
CA LYS A 52 -20.18 3.34 2.52
C LYS A 52 -19.28 2.64 1.49
N ALA A 53 -18.63 3.42 0.62
CA ALA A 53 -17.74 2.92 -0.42
C ALA A 53 -16.33 2.59 0.08
N CYS A 54 -15.93 3.10 1.25
CA CYS A 54 -14.69 2.72 1.90
C CYS A 54 -14.87 1.34 2.57
N PRO A 55 -14.04 0.33 2.23
CA PRO A 55 -14.14 -1.00 2.87
C PRO A 55 -13.89 -0.99 4.38
N LEU A 56 -13.21 0.04 4.89
CA LEU A 56 -12.96 0.24 6.33
C LEU A 56 -13.95 1.20 6.97
N HIS A 57 -14.92 1.72 6.21
CA HIS A 57 -15.93 2.66 6.71
C HIS A 57 -15.38 3.88 7.49
N ILE A 58 -14.18 4.34 7.12
CA ILE A 58 -13.55 5.53 7.69
C ILE A 58 -14.54 6.70 7.68
N ASN A 59 -14.63 7.45 8.78
CA ASN A 59 -15.47 8.64 8.87
C ASN A 59 -14.88 9.82 8.07
N ILE A 60 -14.98 9.71 6.74
CA ILE A 60 -14.37 10.61 5.77
C ILE A 60 -14.77 12.08 5.98
N PRO A 61 -16.07 12.43 6.13
CA PRO A 61 -16.45 13.83 6.37
C PRO A 61 -15.81 14.40 7.64
N LEU A 62 -15.71 13.60 8.71
CA LEU A 62 -15.20 14.07 9.99
C LEU A 62 -13.70 14.33 9.96
N PHE A 63 -12.88 13.41 9.45
CA PHE A 63 -11.44 13.67 9.38
C PHE A 63 -11.15 14.87 8.45
N ILE A 64 -11.86 14.98 7.32
CA ILE A 64 -11.70 16.11 6.39
C ILE A 64 -12.12 17.43 7.04
N LYS A 65 -13.17 17.43 7.86
CA LYS A 65 -13.57 18.60 8.65
C LYS A 65 -12.40 19.07 9.53
N TYR A 66 -11.72 18.15 10.21
CA TYR A 66 -10.57 18.49 11.03
C TYR A 66 -9.36 18.96 10.23
N VAL A 67 -9.10 18.40 9.02
CA VAL A 67 -8.08 18.97 8.11
C VAL A 67 -8.41 20.42 7.76
N ARG A 68 -9.67 20.71 7.43
CA ARG A 68 -10.12 22.08 7.10
C ARG A 68 -9.96 23.04 8.27
N GLU A 69 -10.12 22.55 9.50
CA GLU A 69 -9.97 23.32 10.75
C GLU A 69 -8.51 23.42 11.21
N GLY A 70 -7.57 22.73 10.55
CA GLY A 70 -6.15 22.68 10.91
C GLY A 70 -5.80 21.74 12.07
N ASP A 71 -6.77 20.95 12.56
CA ASP A 71 -6.60 20.03 13.70
C ASP A 71 -6.20 18.62 13.21
N LEU A 72 -4.93 18.47 12.79
CA LEU A 72 -4.45 17.22 12.22
C LEU A 72 -4.36 16.08 13.22
N GLU A 73 -4.17 16.36 14.51
CA GLU A 73 -4.18 15.34 15.54
C GLU A 73 -5.57 14.70 15.68
N LYS A 74 -6.63 15.51 15.76
CA LYS A 74 -8.00 14.97 15.76
C LYS A 74 -8.32 14.26 14.44
N SER A 75 -7.88 14.82 13.31
CA SER A 75 -8.04 14.18 12.01
C SER A 75 -7.41 12.78 11.98
N ALA A 76 -6.17 12.66 12.46
CA ALA A 76 -5.45 11.39 12.53
C ALA A 76 -6.16 10.38 13.44
N LYS A 77 -6.61 10.79 14.63
CA LYS A 77 -7.34 9.91 15.56
C LYS A 77 -8.60 9.32 14.92
N VAL A 78 -9.39 10.13 14.21
CA VAL A 78 -10.60 9.66 13.50
C VAL A 78 -10.27 8.62 12.44
N ILE A 79 -9.16 8.75 11.72
CA ILE A 79 -8.78 7.74 10.72
C ILE A 79 -8.27 6.48 11.41
N LEU A 80 -7.44 6.62 12.45
CA LEU A 80 -6.80 5.52 13.17
C LEU A 80 -7.76 4.64 13.98
N GLU A 81 -8.98 5.11 14.25
CA GLU A 81 -10.07 4.30 14.81
C GLU A 81 -10.40 3.09 13.93
N GLU A 82 -10.44 3.28 12.61
CA GLU A 82 -10.84 2.25 11.64
C GLU A 82 -9.66 1.74 10.79
N ASN A 83 -8.70 2.59 10.48
CA ASN A 83 -7.58 2.29 9.62
C ASN A 83 -6.24 2.60 10.29
N PRO A 84 -5.47 1.59 10.73
CA PRO A 84 -4.17 1.81 11.33
C PRO A 84 -3.05 2.09 10.32
N PHE A 85 -3.31 2.06 9.01
CA PHE A 85 -2.30 2.26 7.96
C PHE A 85 -2.63 3.40 6.96
N PRO A 86 -3.04 4.61 7.41
CA PRO A 86 -3.53 5.67 6.52
C PRO A 86 -2.51 6.18 5.50
N ALA A 87 -1.22 6.22 5.86
CA ALA A 87 -0.17 6.62 4.94
C ALA A 87 0.04 5.59 3.80
N ILE A 88 -0.36 4.33 4.01
CA ILE A 88 -0.30 3.28 2.98
C ILE A 88 -1.55 3.35 2.10
N THR A 89 -2.75 3.27 2.69
CA THR A 89 -4.02 3.26 1.95
C THR A 89 -4.22 4.53 1.13
N GLY A 90 -3.85 5.70 1.67
CA GLY A 90 -3.89 6.97 0.94
C GLY A 90 -3.04 6.96 -0.34
N ARG A 91 -1.96 6.16 -0.37
CA ARG A 91 -1.08 6.00 -1.54
C ARG A 91 -1.58 4.97 -2.54
N VAL A 92 -2.05 3.82 -2.06
CA VAL A 92 -2.21 2.62 -2.92
C VAL A 92 -3.64 2.21 -3.21
N CYS A 93 -4.63 2.72 -2.46
CA CYS A 93 -6.03 2.42 -2.74
C CYS A 93 -6.42 2.88 -4.16
N PRO A 94 -7.26 2.13 -4.89
CA PRO A 94 -7.85 2.59 -6.13
C PRO A 94 -9.08 3.45 -5.82
N GLN A 95 -8.84 4.68 -5.33
CA GLN A 95 -9.93 5.56 -4.86
C GLN A 95 -11.00 5.83 -5.92
N GLU A 96 -10.62 5.83 -7.20
CA GLU A 96 -11.50 5.95 -8.36
C GLU A 96 -12.53 4.82 -8.50
N ASN A 97 -12.35 3.73 -7.76
CA ASN A 97 -13.26 2.60 -7.67
C ASN A 97 -13.93 2.48 -6.29
N LEU A 98 -13.56 3.34 -5.33
CA LEU A 98 -13.96 3.28 -3.93
C LEU A 98 -14.56 4.63 -3.47
N CYS A 99 -13.99 5.23 -2.42
CA CYS A 99 -14.51 6.42 -1.75
C CYS A 99 -14.67 7.64 -2.66
N GLU A 100 -13.77 7.85 -3.62
CA GLU A 100 -13.83 9.00 -4.54
C GLU A 100 -14.84 8.79 -5.66
N LYS A 101 -15.06 7.53 -6.09
CA LYS A 101 -16.10 7.18 -7.07
C LYS A 101 -17.49 7.60 -6.59
N GLU A 102 -17.77 7.34 -5.33
CA GLU A 102 -19.08 7.62 -4.71
C GLU A 102 -19.17 9.02 -4.09
N CYS A 103 -18.15 9.87 -4.28
CA CYS A 103 -18.19 11.25 -3.83
C CYS A 103 -19.30 12.03 -4.55
N VAL A 104 -20.22 12.66 -3.80
CA VAL A 104 -21.34 13.43 -4.37
C VAL A 104 -20.85 14.56 -5.29
N LEU A 105 -19.73 15.21 -4.94
CA LEU A 105 -19.11 16.24 -5.78
C LEU A 105 -18.65 15.67 -7.14
N GLY A 106 -18.18 14.43 -7.14
CA GLY A 106 -17.72 13.67 -8.31
C GLY A 106 -18.81 13.39 -9.37
N ARG A 107 -20.10 13.56 -9.03
CA ARG A 107 -21.20 13.35 -9.99
C ARG A 107 -21.28 14.41 -11.08
N LYS A 108 -20.81 15.63 -10.80
CA LYS A 108 -20.84 16.77 -11.73
C LYS A 108 -19.45 17.40 -11.94
N PHE A 109 -18.56 17.24 -10.98
CA PHE A 109 -17.24 17.87 -10.94
C PHE A 109 -16.17 16.82 -10.60
N GLU A 110 -14.94 17.23 -10.32
CA GLU A 110 -13.96 16.29 -9.79
C GLU A 110 -14.29 15.93 -8.33
N PRO A 111 -14.15 14.65 -7.91
CA PRO A 111 -14.37 14.27 -6.53
C PRO A 111 -13.38 14.98 -5.59
N VAL A 112 -13.71 15.01 -4.29
CA VAL A 112 -12.73 15.39 -3.26
C VAL A 112 -11.60 14.36 -3.28
N ALA A 113 -10.34 14.80 -3.26
CA ALA A 113 -9.19 13.90 -3.27
C ALA A 113 -8.97 13.26 -1.88
N ILE A 114 -9.89 12.37 -1.50
CA ILE A 114 -9.94 11.70 -0.21
C ILE A 114 -8.63 10.94 0.06
N GLY A 115 -8.10 10.23 -0.94
CA GLY A 115 -6.85 9.48 -0.79
C GLY A 115 -5.64 10.36 -0.49
N LEU A 116 -5.57 11.54 -1.11
CA LEU A 116 -4.50 12.51 -0.88
C LEU A 116 -4.61 13.17 0.51
N LEU A 117 -5.84 13.44 0.98
CA LEU A 117 -6.07 13.95 2.32
C LEU A 117 -5.77 12.87 3.39
N GLU A 118 -6.18 11.63 3.17
CA GLU A 118 -5.85 10.49 4.04
C GLU A 118 -4.33 10.29 4.12
N ARG A 119 -3.64 10.35 2.98
CA ARG A 119 -2.18 10.33 2.92
C ARG A 119 -1.57 11.47 3.74
N TYR A 120 -2.01 12.71 3.51
CA TYR A 120 -1.47 13.89 4.20
C TYR A 120 -1.59 13.76 5.72
N VAL A 121 -2.76 13.33 6.21
CA VAL A 121 -2.98 13.08 7.64
C VAL A 121 -2.17 11.88 8.15
N GLY A 122 -2.06 10.82 7.34
CA GLY A 122 -1.27 9.64 7.68
C GLY A 122 0.23 9.93 7.79
N ASP A 123 0.77 10.73 6.88
CA ASP A 123 2.16 11.19 6.91
C ASP A 123 2.42 12.04 8.16
N TYR A 124 1.52 12.98 8.46
CA TYR A 124 1.57 13.77 9.70
C TYR A 124 1.56 12.88 10.96
N ALA A 125 0.69 11.86 11.00
CA ALA A 125 0.60 10.94 12.13
C ALA A 125 1.91 10.16 12.34
N LEU A 126 2.56 9.73 11.26
CA LEU A 126 3.86 9.04 11.32
C LEU A 126 4.98 9.95 11.82
N GLU A 127 5.02 11.20 11.37
CA GLU A 127 6.03 12.18 11.78
C GLU A 127 5.88 12.58 13.26
N HIS A 128 4.65 12.65 13.76
CA HIS A 128 4.33 13.06 15.13
C HIS A 128 4.09 11.88 16.08
N ASN A 129 4.36 10.64 15.63
CA ASN A 129 4.24 9.42 16.43
C ASN A 129 2.84 9.24 17.06
N ILE A 130 1.79 9.57 16.30
CA ILE A 130 0.39 9.45 16.72
C ILE A 130 -0.10 8.03 16.45
N TRP A 131 -0.41 7.31 17.53
CA TRP A 131 -0.80 5.89 17.49
C TRP A 131 -1.88 5.57 18.53
N ILE A 132 -2.68 4.54 18.25
CA ILE A 132 -3.64 3.98 19.23
C ILE A 132 -2.96 2.88 20.05
N ARG A 133 -2.46 3.24 21.24
CA ARG A 133 -1.67 2.35 22.10
C ARG A 133 -2.47 1.61 23.16
N ASP A 134 -3.76 1.91 23.29
CA ASP A 134 -4.62 1.25 24.27
C ASP A 134 -4.68 -0.26 24.02
N LYS A 135 -4.54 -1.01 25.10
CA LYS A 135 -4.61 -2.48 25.11
C LYS A 135 -5.56 -2.92 26.22
N ALA A 136 -6.36 -3.94 25.91
CA ALA A 136 -7.11 -4.67 26.92
C ALA A 136 -6.17 -5.50 27.80
N ASP A 137 -6.69 -5.94 28.95
CA ASP A 137 -5.95 -6.77 29.89
C ASP A 137 -5.45 -8.07 29.23
N PRO A 138 -4.28 -8.60 29.65
CA PRO A 138 -3.73 -9.83 29.10
C PRO A 138 -4.70 -11.01 29.23
N THR A 139 -5.02 -11.61 28.09
CA THR A 139 -5.91 -12.79 28.02
C THR A 139 -5.19 -14.10 28.33
N GLY A 140 -3.85 -14.11 28.34
CA GLY A 140 -3.02 -15.31 28.44
C GLY A 140 -3.00 -16.17 27.16
N LYS A 141 -3.80 -15.84 26.14
CA LYS A 141 -3.90 -16.60 24.88
C LYS A 141 -2.77 -16.27 23.92
N ARG A 142 -2.22 -17.31 23.28
CA ARG A 142 -1.14 -17.24 22.29
C ARG A 142 -1.70 -17.46 20.89
N ILE A 143 -1.46 -16.52 19.98
CA ILE A 143 -1.98 -16.57 18.61
C ILE A 143 -0.81 -16.53 17.62
N ALA A 144 -0.78 -17.48 16.69
CA ALA A 144 0.14 -17.46 15.56
C ALA A 144 -0.51 -16.78 14.35
N VAL A 145 0.25 -15.93 13.66
CA VAL A 145 -0.16 -15.29 12.41
C VAL A 145 0.81 -15.74 11.32
N VAL A 146 0.31 -16.46 10.31
CA VAL A 146 1.13 -16.97 9.21
C VAL A 146 1.08 -16.00 8.03
N GLY A 147 2.19 -15.31 7.78
CA GLY A 147 2.35 -14.27 6.76
C GLY A 147 2.25 -12.86 7.34
N SER A 148 3.20 -12.00 6.94
CA SER A 148 3.31 -10.61 7.41
C SER A 148 2.83 -9.57 6.39
N GLY A 149 1.95 -9.97 5.46
CA GLY A 149 1.29 -9.03 4.56
C GLY A 149 0.30 -8.10 5.29
N PRO A 150 -0.41 -7.21 4.57
CA PRO A 150 -1.38 -6.28 5.18
C PRO A 150 -2.38 -6.97 6.12
N ALA A 151 -2.91 -8.13 5.71
CA ALA A 151 -3.86 -8.89 6.51
C ALA A 151 -3.25 -9.41 7.82
N GLY A 152 -2.03 -9.98 7.77
CA GLY A 152 -1.35 -10.49 8.95
C GLY A 152 -0.96 -9.37 9.93
N LEU A 153 -0.45 -8.25 9.41
CA LEU A 153 -0.10 -7.07 10.22
C LEU A 153 -1.34 -6.46 10.91
N MET A 154 -2.45 -6.32 10.18
CA MET A 154 -3.72 -5.85 10.73
C MET A 154 -4.26 -6.81 11.80
N ALA A 155 -4.31 -8.10 11.50
CA ALA A 155 -4.79 -9.12 12.43
C ALA A 155 -3.93 -9.13 13.71
N ALA A 156 -2.61 -9.09 13.56
CA ALA A 156 -1.70 -9.11 14.69
C ALA A 156 -1.85 -7.87 15.59
N LEU A 157 -1.98 -6.69 14.99
CA LEU A 157 -2.21 -5.45 15.74
C LEU A 157 -3.54 -5.50 16.51
N GLU A 158 -4.62 -5.91 15.87
CA GLU A 158 -5.94 -5.98 16.50
C GLU A 158 -6.00 -7.04 17.62
N LEU A 159 -5.38 -8.21 17.40
CA LEU A 159 -5.26 -9.24 18.42
C LEU A 159 -4.41 -8.77 19.61
N ALA A 160 -3.32 -8.03 19.35
CA ALA A 160 -2.48 -7.47 20.41
C ALA A 160 -3.22 -6.40 21.22
N LYS A 161 -4.01 -5.53 20.57
CA LYS A 161 -4.91 -4.57 21.25
C LYS A 161 -5.93 -5.26 22.16
N ARG A 162 -6.38 -6.46 21.80
CA ARG A 162 -7.28 -7.30 22.62
C ARG A 162 -6.58 -8.10 23.72
N GLY A 163 -5.30 -7.85 23.98
CA GLY A 163 -4.56 -8.49 25.08
C GLY A 163 -4.07 -9.90 24.77
N HIS A 164 -4.02 -10.33 23.50
CA HIS A 164 -3.43 -11.61 23.10
C HIS A 164 -1.91 -11.50 22.91
N ASN A 165 -1.20 -12.60 23.14
CA ASN A 165 0.23 -12.72 22.83
C ASN A 165 0.38 -13.23 21.38
N VAL A 166 0.83 -12.35 20.48
CA VAL A 166 0.83 -12.63 19.04
C VAL A 166 2.25 -12.82 18.51
N THR A 167 2.44 -13.88 17.72
CA THR A 167 3.68 -14.09 16.95
C THR A 167 3.35 -14.22 15.46
N ILE A 168 3.96 -13.39 14.63
CA ILE A 168 3.91 -13.47 13.17
C ILE A 168 5.05 -14.34 12.68
N PHE A 169 4.76 -15.29 11.80
CA PHE A 169 5.73 -16.11 11.07
C PHE A 169 5.75 -15.67 9.60
N GLU A 170 6.90 -15.23 9.11
CA GLU A 170 7.10 -14.73 7.75
C GLU A 170 8.15 -15.57 7.03
N ALA A 171 7.84 -15.96 5.79
CA ALA A 171 8.72 -16.79 4.98
C ALA A 171 9.96 -16.04 4.48
N LEU A 172 9.83 -14.75 4.18
CA LEU A 172 10.92 -13.91 3.69
C LEU A 172 11.75 -13.31 4.85
N HIS A 173 12.94 -12.83 4.52
CA HIS A 173 13.85 -12.14 5.46
C HIS A 173 13.37 -10.72 5.85
N LYS A 174 12.30 -10.21 5.23
CA LYS A 174 11.68 -8.92 5.58
C LYS A 174 10.16 -9.03 5.65
N PRO A 175 9.51 -8.50 6.70
CA PRO A 175 8.06 -8.51 6.81
C PRO A 175 7.39 -7.41 5.99
N GLY A 176 6.12 -7.63 5.61
CA GLY A 176 5.29 -6.66 4.90
C GLY A 176 4.67 -7.17 3.60
N GLY A 177 5.05 -8.38 3.16
CA GLY A 177 4.51 -9.02 1.97
C GLY A 177 4.62 -8.15 0.72
N VAL A 178 3.52 -8.03 -0.05
CA VAL A 178 3.50 -7.26 -1.31
C VAL A 178 3.89 -5.80 -1.14
N MET A 179 3.76 -5.22 0.06
CA MET A 179 4.16 -3.85 0.34
C MET A 179 5.68 -3.68 0.34
N VAL A 180 6.45 -4.75 0.58
CA VAL A 180 7.92 -4.76 0.47
C VAL A 180 8.37 -5.23 -0.90
N TYR A 181 7.92 -6.41 -1.34
CA TYR A 181 8.50 -7.03 -2.54
C TYR A 181 7.78 -6.67 -3.84
N GLY A 182 6.52 -6.23 -3.78
CA GLY A 182 5.67 -6.03 -4.96
C GLY A 182 5.56 -4.57 -5.39
N ILE A 183 5.01 -3.72 -4.52
CA ILE A 183 4.78 -2.31 -4.82
C ILE A 183 6.14 -1.58 -4.77
N PRO A 184 6.57 -0.86 -5.82
CA PRO A 184 7.87 -0.18 -5.80
C PRO A 184 7.94 1.05 -4.89
N ASP A 185 9.15 1.46 -4.49
CA ASP A 185 9.38 2.64 -3.63
C ASP A 185 8.83 3.95 -4.21
N PHE A 186 8.80 4.06 -5.53
CA PHE A 186 8.27 5.24 -6.20
C PHE A 186 6.74 5.40 -6.06
N ARG A 187 6.04 4.41 -5.48
CA ARG A 187 4.61 4.43 -5.10
C ARG A 187 4.40 4.28 -3.60
N LEU A 188 5.19 3.41 -2.95
CA LEU A 188 5.11 3.15 -1.52
C LEU A 188 6.53 3.02 -0.94
N PRO A 189 7.09 4.12 -0.41
CA PRO A 189 8.39 4.12 0.25
C PRO A 189 8.46 3.10 1.39
N LYS A 190 9.52 2.28 1.44
CA LYS A 190 9.64 1.24 2.50
C LYS A 190 9.78 1.79 3.90
N GLU A 191 10.39 2.96 4.05
CA GLU A 191 10.51 3.66 5.33
C GLU A 191 9.17 3.89 6.03
N ILE A 192 8.08 4.10 5.25
CA ILE A 192 6.73 4.25 5.79
C ILE A 192 6.27 2.94 6.44
N LEU A 193 6.47 1.83 5.73
CA LEU A 193 6.10 0.51 6.21
C LEU A 193 6.93 0.09 7.42
N GLU A 194 8.22 0.42 7.44
CA GLU A 194 9.11 0.17 8.58
C GLU A 194 8.59 0.84 9.86
N LYS A 195 8.13 2.11 9.78
CA LYS A 195 7.50 2.78 10.93
C LYS A 195 6.26 2.03 11.45
N TYR A 196 5.42 1.50 10.57
CA TYR A 196 4.26 0.69 10.96
C TYR A 196 4.65 -0.65 11.58
N ILE A 197 5.68 -1.31 11.05
CA ILE A 197 6.20 -2.56 11.61
C ILE A 197 6.76 -2.32 13.02
N GLU A 198 7.52 -1.25 13.23
CA GLU A 198 8.06 -0.89 14.54
C GLU A 198 6.94 -0.52 15.53
N TYR A 199 5.90 0.18 15.07
CA TYR A 199 4.72 0.41 15.89
C TYR A 199 4.05 -0.91 16.31
N ILE A 200 3.86 -1.86 15.38
CA ILE A 200 3.28 -3.19 15.69
C ILE A 200 4.15 -3.96 16.69
N LYS A 201 5.48 -3.95 16.53
CA LYS A 201 6.40 -4.54 17.52
C LYS A 201 6.27 -3.86 18.88
N SER A 202 6.11 -2.54 18.92
CA SER A 202 5.92 -1.78 20.17
C SER A 202 4.62 -2.15 20.91
N MET A 203 3.64 -2.73 20.21
CA MET A 203 2.42 -3.28 20.82
C MET A 203 2.63 -4.68 21.44
N GLY A 204 3.85 -5.21 21.37
CA GLY A 204 4.24 -6.52 21.94
C GLY A 204 4.13 -7.68 20.96
N VAL A 205 3.88 -7.41 19.66
CA VAL A 205 3.84 -8.44 18.62
C VAL A 205 5.26 -8.90 18.29
N LYS A 206 5.49 -10.21 18.31
CA LYS A 206 6.75 -10.80 17.85
C LYS A 206 6.67 -11.12 16.36
N ILE A 207 7.77 -10.91 15.63
CA ILE A 207 7.85 -11.24 14.20
C ILE A 207 9.08 -12.12 13.98
N VAL A 208 8.87 -13.32 13.46
CA VAL A 208 9.90 -14.29 13.12
C VAL A 208 9.96 -14.39 11.60
N THR A 209 11.05 -13.89 11.01
CA THR A 209 11.33 -13.98 9.56
C THR A 209 12.02 -15.29 9.23
N ASP A 210 12.23 -15.55 7.93
CA ASP A 210 12.91 -16.74 7.41
C ASP A 210 12.27 -18.06 7.89
N PHE A 211 10.96 -18.01 8.16
CA PHE A 211 10.18 -19.10 8.73
C PHE A 211 9.08 -19.52 7.77
N VAL A 212 9.34 -20.59 7.01
CA VAL A 212 8.38 -21.12 6.05
C VAL A 212 7.47 -22.14 6.75
N VAL A 213 6.28 -21.69 7.17
CA VAL A 213 5.26 -22.60 7.73
C VAL A 213 4.88 -23.66 6.68
N GLY A 214 4.88 -24.94 7.08
CA GLY A 214 4.79 -26.13 6.22
C GLY A 214 6.16 -26.71 5.82
N ARG A 215 7.27 -26.07 6.23
CA ARG A 215 8.64 -26.57 6.08
C ARG A 215 9.43 -26.47 7.38
N THR A 216 9.51 -25.28 7.97
CA THR A 216 10.20 -25.03 9.25
C THR A 216 9.40 -25.58 10.43
N ALA A 217 8.08 -25.41 10.41
CA ALA A 217 7.13 -26.09 11.28
C ALA A 217 5.80 -26.25 10.55
N THR A 218 5.09 -27.34 10.82
CA THR A 218 3.75 -27.63 10.30
C THR A 218 2.68 -26.86 11.08
N ILE A 219 1.48 -26.76 10.51
CA ILE A 219 0.32 -26.17 11.19
C ILE A 219 -0.02 -26.95 12.46
N ASP A 220 0.07 -28.28 12.43
CA ASP A 220 -0.22 -29.14 13.58
C ASP A 220 0.77 -28.93 14.72
N GLU A 221 2.05 -28.66 14.43
CA GLU A 221 3.04 -28.29 15.43
C GLU A 221 2.75 -26.91 16.04
N LEU A 222 2.40 -25.92 15.20
CA LEU A 222 1.99 -24.61 15.70
C LEU A 222 0.74 -24.69 16.58
N LEU A 223 -0.24 -25.55 16.27
CA LEU A 223 -1.44 -25.73 17.09
C LEU A 223 -1.16 -26.36 18.46
N LYS A 224 -0.01 -27.01 18.66
CA LYS A 224 0.41 -27.48 19.99
C LYS A 224 0.92 -26.34 20.87
N GLU A 225 1.46 -25.29 20.25
CA GLU A 225 2.07 -24.14 20.94
C GLU A 225 1.17 -22.90 20.98
N PHE A 226 0.16 -22.81 20.12
CA PHE A 226 -0.70 -21.64 20.01
C PHE A 226 -2.18 -22.03 20.15
N ASP A 227 -2.95 -21.19 20.83
CA ASP A 227 -4.39 -21.40 21.03
C ASP A 227 -5.20 -21.21 19.73
N ALA A 228 -4.69 -20.40 18.79
CA ALA A 228 -5.29 -20.21 17.47
C ALA A 228 -4.26 -19.78 16.43
N ILE A 229 -4.62 -19.95 15.16
CA ILE A 229 -3.79 -19.58 14.01
C ILE A 229 -4.62 -18.74 13.03
N PHE A 230 -4.08 -17.61 12.61
CA PHE A 230 -4.58 -16.83 11.47
C PHE A 230 -3.66 -17.05 10.27
N ILE A 231 -4.22 -17.37 9.10
CA ILE A 231 -3.46 -17.61 7.86
C ILE A 231 -3.70 -16.45 6.89
N GLY A 232 -2.64 -15.65 6.67
CA GLY A 232 -2.63 -14.47 5.82
C GLY A 232 -1.51 -14.50 4.77
N THR A 233 -1.27 -15.67 4.15
CA THR A 233 -0.16 -15.91 3.21
C THR A 233 -0.33 -15.26 1.84
N GLY A 234 -1.54 -14.77 1.52
CA GLY A 234 -1.83 -14.11 0.25
C GLY A 234 -1.80 -15.05 -0.96
N ALA A 235 -1.64 -14.46 -2.15
CA ALA A 235 -1.63 -15.17 -3.43
C ALA A 235 -0.31 -14.90 -4.20
N GLY A 236 0.81 -15.37 -3.64
CA GLY A 236 2.15 -15.08 -4.12
C GLY A 236 2.66 -15.95 -5.29
N THR A 237 1.95 -17.02 -5.65
CA THR A 237 2.38 -17.91 -6.74
C THR A 237 2.06 -17.29 -8.11
N PRO A 238 3.05 -17.13 -9.01
CA PRO A 238 2.80 -16.54 -10.34
C PRO A 238 1.96 -17.49 -11.20
N LYS A 239 1.18 -16.90 -12.12
CA LYS A 239 0.51 -17.63 -13.20
C LYS A 239 1.31 -17.45 -14.48
N LEU A 240 1.76 -18.55 -15.04
CA LEU A 240 2.49 -18.60 -16.31
C LEU A 240 1.49 -18.81 -17.47
N LEU A 241 1.88 -18.41 -18.67
CA LEU A 241 1.05 -18.49 -19.88
C LEU A 241 1.08 -19.89 -20.51
N HIS A 242 2.11 -20.68 -20.23
CA HIS A 242 2.36 -22.00 -20.80
C HIS A 242 2.42 -21.97 -22.32
N VAL A 243 3.17 -21.01 -22.86
CA VAL A 243 3.39 -20.82 -24.31
C VAL A 243 4.81 -21.21 -24.70
N PRO A 244 5.05 -21.63 -25.97
CA PRO A 244 6.39 -21.98 -26.42
C PRO A 244 7.41 -20.84 -26.19
N GLY A 245 8.54 -21.17 -25.58
CA GLY A 245 9.63 -20.22 -25.34
C GLY A 245 9.48 -19.36 -24.08
N GLU A 246 8.53 -19.64 -23.17
CA GLU A 246 8.39 -18.95 -21.87
C GLU A 246 9.60 -19.17 -20.94
N GLU A 247 10.43 -20.17 -21.24
CA GLU A 247 11.68 -20.53 -20.56
C GLU A 247 12.94 -19.83 -21.12
N LEU A 248 12.82 -19.01 -22.17
CA LEU A 248 13.97 -18.31 -22.75
C LEU A 248 14.58 -17.27 -21.81
N ASN A 249 15.88 -17.03 -21.96
CA ASN A 249 16.59 -15.98 -21.22
C ASN A 249 15.97 -14.60 -21.44
N GLY A 250 15.82 -13.85 -20.35
CA GLY A 250 15.22 -12.51 -20.38
C GLY A 250 13.70 -12.50 -20.18
N ILE A 251 13.07 -13.66 -20.01
CA ILE A 251 11.68 -13.77 -19.57
C ILE A 251 11.65 -13.86 -18.05
N TYR A 252 10.80 -13.02 -17.45
CA TYR A 252 10.59 -12.97 -16.01
C TYR A 252 9.10 -13.15 -15.71
N SER A 253 8.80 -13.85 -14.62
CA SER A 253 7.54 -13.57 -13.93
C SER A 253 7.61 -12.17 -13.32
N ALA A 254 6.49 -11.44 -13.27
CA ALA A 254 6.48 -10.13 -12.62
C ALA A 254 6.86 -10.22 -11.14
N ASN A 255 6.53 -11.34 -10.48
CA ASN A 255 6.93 -11.61 -9.10
C ASN A 255 8.46 -11.65 -8.96
N GLU A 256 9.15 -12.42 -9.81
CA GLU A 256 10.62 -12.47 -9.79
C GLU A 256 11.23 -11.09 -10.07
N PHE A 257 10.77 -10.42 -11.13
CA PHE A 257 11.29 -9.13 -11.55
C PHE A 257 11.16 -8.07 -10.45
N LEU A 258 9.98 -7.99 -9.83
CA LEU A 258 9.70 -7.04 -8.75
C LEU A 258 10.37 -7.44 -7.43
N ILE A 259 10.50 -8.73 -7.10
CA ILE A 259 11.27 -9.17 -5.92
C ILE A 259 12.74 -8.74 -6.07
N ARG A 260 13.35 -9.00 -7.24
CA ARG A 260 14.74 -8.57 -7.51
C ARG A 260 14.88 -7.06 -7.39
N ALA A 261 13.98 -6.29 -8.00
CA ALA A 261 14.04 -4.84 -7.97
C ALA A 261 13.77 -4.26 -6.57
N ASN A 262 12.69 -4.67 -5.91
CA ASN A 262 12.17 -3.99 -4.72
C ASN A 262 12.74 -4.53 -3.41
N LEU A 263 12.74 -5.87 -3.25
CA LEU A 263 13.22 -6.53 -2.02
C LEU A 263 14.74 -6.61 -2.03
N MET A 264 15.31 -7.07 -3.14
CA MET A 264 16.76 -7.28 -3.27
C MET A 264 17.52 -6.05 -3.76
N LYS A 265 16.82 -4.95 -4.06
CA LYS A 265 17.41 -3.67 -4.52
C LYS A 265 18.33 -3.80 -5.72
N ALA A 266 18.02 -4.70 -6.66
CA ALA A 266 18.88 -4.98 -7.82
C ALA A 266 19.12 -3.77 -8.75
N TYR A 267 18.32 -2.70 -8.63
CA TYR A 267 18.58 -1.43 -9.33
C TYR A 267 19.81 -0.66 -8.79
N LEU A 268 20.35 -1.07 -7.65
CA LEU A 268 21.59 -0.54 -7.06
C LEU A 268 22.80 -1.46 -7.31
N PHE A 269 22.68 -2.51 -8.12
CA PHE A 269 23.83 -3.37 -8.45
C PHE A 269 25.00 -2.54 -9.03
N PRO A 270 26.26 -2.74 -8.58
CA PRO A 270 26.75 -3.80 -7.71
C PRO A 270 26.82 -3.47 -6.20
N GLU A 271 26.21 -2.37 -5.73
CA GLU A 271 26.12 -2.09 -4.28
C GLU A 271 25.35 -3.18 -3.54
N TYR A 272 24.32 -3.73 -4.20
CA TYR A 272 23.61 -4.95 -3.78
C TYR A 272 23.95 -6.09 -4.73
N ASP A 273 24.14 -7.29 -4.17
CA ASP A 273 24.67 -8.44 -4.91
C ASP A 273 23.72 -9.03 -5.96
N THR A 274 22.40 -8.79 -5.83
CA THR A 274 21.41 -9.40 -6.73
C THR A 274 21.39 -8.67 -8.07
N PRO A 275 21.70 -9.35 -9.20
CA PRO A 275 21.61 -8.73 -10.51
C PRO A 275 20.16 -8.74 -11.02
N ILE A 276 19.87 -7.81 -11.93
CA ILE A 276 18.68 -7.78 -12.77
C ILE A 276 19.05 -7.37 -14.18
N LYS A 277 18.52 -8.05 -15.19
CA LYS A 277 18.82 -7.77 -16.59
C LYS A 277 17.58 -7.21 -17.28
N VAL A 278 17.75 -6.07 -17.94
CA VAL A 278 16.73 -5.49 -18.84
C VAL A 278 17.32 -5.32 -20.23
N GLY A 279 16.49 -5.59 -21.24
CA GLY A 279 16.83 -5.31 -22.63
C GLY A 279 16.57 -3.85 -22.99
N LYS A 280 17.00 -3.43 -24.19
CA LYS A 280 16.65 -2.11 -24.75
C LYS A 280 15.14 -1.95 -24.95
N VAL A 281 14.48 -3.03 -25.37
CA VAL A 281 13.02 -3.09 -25.55
C VAL A 281 12.46 -4.16 -24.61
N VAL A 282 11.53 -3.77 -23.75
CA VAL A 282 10.86 -4.67 -22.80
C VAL A 282 9.38 -4.75 -23.12
N ALA A 283 8.83 -5.96 -23.19
CA ALA A 283 7.40 -6.19 -23.26
C ALA A 283 6.89 -6.67 -21.90
N VAL A 284 5.80 -6.09 -21.41
CA VAL A 284 5.14 -6.49 -20.18
C VAL A 284 3.74 -6.98 -20.51
N ILE A 285 3.45 -8.25 -20.19
CA ILE A 285 2.16 -8.87 -20.46
C ILE A 285 1.20 -8.62 -19.30
N GLY A 286 0.10 -7.89 -19.55
CA GLY A 286 -0.91 -7.57 -18.55
C GLY A 286 -1.29 -6.09 -18.51
N GLY A 287 -2.34 -5.75 -17.74
CA GLY A 287 -2.86 -4.37 -17.64
C GLY A 287 -3.19 -3.91 -16.22
N GLY A 288 -2.81 -4.70 -15.20
CA GLY A 288 -3.01 -4.36 -13.79
C GLY A 288 -1.84 -3.60 -13.17
N ASN A 289 -1.96 -3.28 -11.88
CA ASN A 289 -0.91 -2.57 -11.13
C ASN A 289 0.45 -3.27 -11.22
N THR A 290 0.49 -4.59 -11.10
CA THR A 290 1.72 -5.38 -11.26
C THR A 290 2.41 -5.15 -12.62
N ALA A 291 1.64 -5.03 -13.70
CA ALA A 291 2.19 -4.74 -15.02
C ALA A 291 2.71 -3.29 -15.12
N MET A 292 1.99 -2.32 -14.55
CA MET A 292 2.46 -0.92 -14.52
C MET A 292 3.73 -0.77 -13.68
N ASP A 293 3.80 -1.44 -12.54
CA ASP A 293 4.96 -1.45 -11.67
C ASP A 293 6.17 -2.06 -12.38
N ALA A 294 6.02 -3.25 -12.97
CA ALA A 294 7.10 -3.90 -13.72
C ALA A 294 7.57 -3.04 -14.90
N ALA A 295 6.65 -2.42 -15.65
CA ALA A 295 6.99 -1.55 -16.76
C ALA A 295 7.77 -0.30 -16.33
N ARG A 296 7.33 0.34 -15.26
CA ARG A 296 7.97 1.56 -14.72
C ARG A 296 9.32 1.28 -14.05
N VAL A 297 9.48 0.09 -13.46
CA VAL A 297 10.77 -0.41 -12.99
C VAL A 297 11.70 -0.67 -14.17
N ALA A 298 11.23 -1.33 -15.24
CA ALA A 298 12.05 -1.58 -16.44
C ALA A 298 12.54 -0.27 -17.11
N LEU A 299 11.69 0.75 -17.20
CA LEU A 299 12.10 2.08 -17.67
C LEU A 299 13.21 2.69 -16.81
N ARG A 300 13.10 2.60 -15.48
CA ARG A 300 14.10 3.12 -14.53
C ARG A 300 15.43 2.35 -14.56
N LEU A 301 15.38 1.09 -14.96
CA LEU A 301 16.58 0.26 -15.18
C LEU A 301 17.27 0.52 -16.52
N GLY A 302 16.77 1.47 -17.32
CA GLY A 302 17.42 1.91 -18.56
C GLY A 302 16.89 1.28 -19.84
N ALA A 303 15.70 0.66 -19.82
CA ALA A 303 15.04 0.25 -21.07
C ALA A 303 14.70 1.49 -21.93
N GLU A 304 15.12 1.49 -23.19
CA GLU A 304 14.83 2.56 -24.16
C GLU A 304 13.34 2.62 -24.52
N LYS A 305 12.67 1.45 -24.51
CA LYS A 305 11.25 1.32 -24.81
C LYS A 305 10.60 0.22 -23.97
N VAL A 306 9.46 0.52 -23.38
CA VAL A 306 8.63 -0.46 -22.67
C VAL A 306 7.24 -0.50 -23.30
N ILE A 307 6.76 -1.72 -23.58
CA ILE A 307 5.49 -1.97 -24.26
C ILE A 307 4.57 -2.75 -23.32
N ILE A 308 3.41 -2.20 -23.02
CA ILE A 308 2.34 -2.92 -22.32
C ILE A 308 1.53 -3.71 -23.35
N LEU A 309 1.51 -5.03 -23.21
CA LEU A 309 0.71 -5.93 -24.03
C LEU A 309 -0.50 -6.38 -23.21
N TYR A 310 -1.63 -5.72 -23.45
CA TYR A 310 -2.89 -6.01 -22.77
C TYR A 310 -3.95 -6.52 -23.76
N ARG A 311 -4.57 -7.65 -23.44
CA ARG A 311 -5.55 -8.33 -24.30
C ARG A 311 -6.91 -7.60 -24.44
N ARG A 312 -7.11 -6.48 -23.73
CA ARG A 312 -8.33 -5.65 -23.81
C ARG A 312 -7.93 -4.20 -24.11
N THR A 313 -8.88 -3.27 -24.05
CA THR A 313 -8.62 -1.84 -24.26
C THR A 313 -8.21 -1.13 -22.97
N LYS A 314 -7.70 0.10 -23.11
CA LYS A 314 -7.33 0.99 -21.99
C LYS A 314 -8.47 1.19 -20.98
N GLU A 315 -9.71 1.26 -21.45
CA GLU A 315 -10.91 1.44 -20.61
C GLU A 315 -11.08 0.31 -19.58
N TYR A 316 -10.69 -0.92 -19.94
CA TYR A 316 -10.81 -2.09 -19.09
C TYR A 316 -9.53 -2.40 -18.30
N MET A 317 -8.55 -1.50 -18.25
CA MET A 317 -7.33 -1.73 -17.46
C MET A 317 -7.66 -1.69 -15.96
N PRO A 318 -7.33 -2.75 -15.19
CA PRO A 318 -7.57 -2.76 -13.74
C PRO A 318 -6.48 -2.04 -12.94
N ALA A 319 -5.45 -1.48 -13.59
CA ALA A 319 -4.46 -0.64 -12.92
C ALA A 319 -5.10 0.65 -12.39
N ARG A 320 -4.53 1.17 -11.31
CA ARG A 320 -4.92 2.48 -10.77
C ARG A 320 -4.68 3.54 -11.85
N ARG A 321 -5.69 4.37 -12.14
CA ARG A 321 -5.67 5.34 -13.25
C ARG A 321 -4.48 6.28 -13.18
N ASP A 322 -4.12 6.66 -11.95
CA ASP A 322 -3.01 7.57 -11.65
C ASP A 322 -1.61 6.97 -11.90
N GLU A 323 -1.54 5.68 -12.25
CA GLU A 323 -0.30 4.93 -12.50
C GLU A 323 -0.17 4.47 -13.96
N ILE A 324 -1.13 4.82 -14.84
CA ILE A 324 -1.14 4.46 -16.27
C ILE A 324 -0.35 5.47 -17.13
N HIS A 325 0.00 6.64 -16.57
CA HIS A 325 0.68 7.73 -17.27
C HIS A 325 2.13 7.94 -16.84
#